data_AF-A0AAV2Q1D2-F1
#
_entry.id   AF-A0AAV2Q1D2-F1
#
_cell.length_a   1.000
_cell.length_b   1.000
_cell.length_c   1.000
_cell.angle_alpha   90.00
_cell.angle_beta   90.00
_cell.angle_gamma   90.00
#
_symmetry.space_group_name_H-M   'P 1'
#
loop_
_entity.id
_entity.type
_entity.pdbx_description
1 polymer ?
#
loop_
_entity_poly.entity_id
_entity_poly.type
_entity_poly.pdbx_seq_one_letter_code
_entity_poly.pdbx_strand_id
1 'polypeptide(L)'
;MTGDFNFSFIEWIREENGGCRCEEKLRSGATSEGRKQFDKLNEEMDRFSLVQIIEEPTRKKNTLDLIFTNEVSMFTEIEISKSNLSDHDLIELSTNIKTNRHQTKENVKKEAEKEPSFWQLNFHNEDVNWKLINEVLK
;
A
#
# COMPACT_ATOMS: atom_id res chain seq x y z
N MET A 1 -4.27 -4.32 -1.82
CA MET A 1 -3.32 -3.46 -2.58
C MET A 1 -3.10 -2.19 -1.78
N THR A 2 -1.86 -1.72 -1.65
CA THR A 2 -1.52 -0.49 -0.91
C THR A 2 -0.55 0.35 -1.76
N GLY A 3 -0.57 1.67 -1.60
CA GLY A 3 0.39 2.55 -2.27
C GLY A 3 0.01 4.03 -2.19
N ASP A 4 0.92 4.90 -2.63
CA ASP A 4 0.67 6.32 -2.87
C ASP A 4 0.15 6.53 -4.30
N PHE A 5 -1.11 6.93 -4.41
CA PHE A 5 -1.80 7.11 -5.70
C PHE A 5 -1.87 8.56 -6.17
N ASN A 6 -1.52 9.54 -5.31
CA ASN A 6 -1.51 10.96 -5.65
C ASN A 6 -2.82 11.56 -6.23
N PHE A 7 -3.98 10.96 -5.96
CA PHE A 7 -5.29 11.47 -6.38
C PHE A 7 -5.83 12.59 -5.48
N SER A 8 -5.09 13.70 -5.40
CA SER A 8 -5.43 14.85 -4.53
C SER A 8 -6.80 15.51 -4.81
N PHE A 9 -7.34 15.28 -6.01
CA PHE A 9 -8.64 15.77 -6.44
C PHE A 9 -9.83 14.91 -5.99
N ILE A 10 -9.55 13.72 -5.45
CA ILE A 10 -10.56 12.83 -4.90
C ILE A 10 -10.69 13.05 -3.39
N GLU A 11 -11.92 12.98 -2.92
CA GLU A 11 -12.28 12.89 -1.52
C GLU A 11 -12.84 11.49 -1.26
N TRP A 12 -12.28 10.80 -0.26
CA TRP A 12 -12.71 9.48 0.16
C TRP A 12 -13.59 9.64 1.38
N ILE A 13 -14.78 9.05 1.36
CA ILE A 13 -15.80 9.23 2.39
C ILE A 13 -16.19 7.84 2.89
N ARG A 14 -16.06 7.62 4.20
CA ARG A 14 -16.37 6.34 4.83
C ARG A 14 -17.86 6.00 4.73
N GLU A 15 -18.15 4.74 4.39
CA GLU A 15 -19.50 4.18 4.40
C GLU A 15 -19.69 3.18 5.55
N GLU A 16 -20.95 2.81 5.81
CA GLU A 16 -21.33 1.86 6.88
C GLU A 16 -20.70 0.46 6.68
N ASN A 17 -20.36 0.10 5.44
CA ASN A 17 -19.71 -1.16 5.09
C ASN A 17 -18.21 -1.20 5.45
N GLY A 18 -17.66 -0.10 5.98
CA GLY A 18 -16.24 0.06 6.34
C GLY A 18 -15.33 0.40 5.15
N GLY A 19 -15.81 0.33 3.92
CA GLY A 19 -15.16 0.89 2.74
C GLY A 19 -15.41 2.39 2.61
N CYS A 20 -14.79 2.99 1.60
CA CYS A 20 -14.97 4.38 1.25
C CYS A 20 -15.51 4.50 -0.18
N ARG A 21 -16.46 5.41 -0.35
CA ARG A 21 -16.85 5.93 -1.66
C ARG A 21 -15.94 7.11 -2.02
N CYS A 22 -15.81 7.39 -3.32
CA CYS A 22 -15.04 8.53 -3.82
C CYS A 22 -15.96 9.62 -4.38
N GLU A 23 -15.61 10.88 -4.13
CA GLU A 23 -16.18 12.05 -4.78
C GLU A 23 -15.07 12.94 -5.36
N GLU A 24 -15.34 13.60 -6.48
CA GLU A 24 -14.42 14.60 -7.01
C GLU A 24 -14.65 15.95 -6.33
N LYS A 25 -13.58 16.57 -5.83
CA LYS A 25 -13.64 17.89 -5.21
C LYS A 25 -14.06 18.96 -6.22
N LEU A 26 -15.00 19.84 -5.83
CA LEU A 26 -15.54 20.93 -6.67
C LEU A 26 -14.49 21.86 -7.29
N ARG A 27 -13.35 22.06 -6.61
CA ARG A 27 -12.20 22.84 -7.10
C ARG A 27 -10.99 21.92 -7.25
N SER A 28 -11.12 20.91 -8.12
CA SER A 28 -10.02 20.00 -8.41
C SER A 28 -9.00 20.65 -9.35
N GLY A 29 -7.71 20.51 -9.01
CA GLY A 29 -6.59 20.76 -9.94
C GLY A 29 -6.30 19.54 -10.83
N ALA A 30 -7.29 18.66 -11.03
CA ALA A 30 -7.12 17.38 -11.70
C ALA A 30 -6.73 17.58 -13.17
N THR A 31 -5.60 16.99 -13.57
CA THR A 31 -5.21 16.94 -14.98
C THR A 31 -6.05 15.91 -15.73
N SER A 32 -6.15 16.05 -17.05
CA SER A 32 -6.81 15.05 -17.90
C SER A 32 -6.18 13.66 -17.76
N GLU A 33 -4.85 13.59 -17.61
CA GLU A 33 -4.14 12.33 -17.41
C GLU A 33 -4.40 11.75 -16.00
N GLY A 34 -4.49 12.58 -14.97
CA GLY A 34 -4.85 12.13 -13.62
C GLY A 34 -6.24 11.50 -13.57
N ARG A 35 -7.21 12.08 -14.28
CA ARG A 35 -8.56 11.49 -14.43
C ARG A 35 -8.51 10.12 -15.11
N LYS A 36 -7.81 10.01 -16.24
CA LYS A 36 -7.65 8.71 -16.93
C LYS A 36 -6.97 7.65 -16.07
N GLN A 37 -6.01 8.04 -15.24
CA GLN A 37 -5.37 7.12 -14.30
C GLN A 37 -6.35 6.66 -13.22
N PHE A 38 -7.18 7.57 -12.70
CA PHE A 38 -8.22 7.25 -11.74
C PHE A 38 -9.31 6.36 -12.35
N ASP A 39 -9.74 6.61 -13.59
CA ASP A 39 -10.71 5.78 -14.29
C ASP A 39 -10.21 4.33 -14.43
N LYS A 40 -8.93 4.15 -14.80
CA LYS A 40 -8.31 2.82 -14.85
C LYS A 40 -8.23 2.15 -13.47
N LEU A 41 -7.97 2.92 -12.41
CA LEU A 41 -8.01 2.38 -11.06
C LEU A 41 -9.42 1.87 -10.73
N ASN A 42 -10.46 2.64 -11.05
CA ASN A 42 -11.85 2.22 -10.81
C ASN A 42 -12.20 0.95 -11.60
N GLU A 43 -11.76 0.82 -12.85
CA GLU A 43 -11.93 -0.42 -13.63
C GLU A 43 -11.30 -1.63 -12.93
N GLU A 44 -10.09 -1.50 -12.38
CA GLU A 44 -9.43 -2.58 -11.64
C GLU A 44 -10.07 -2.83 -10.27
N MET A 45 -10.58 -1.80 -9.61
CA MET A 45 -11.36 -1.95 -8.38
C MET A 45 -12.61 -2.77 -8.62
N ASP A 46 -13.38 -2.45 -9.66
CA ASP A 46 -14.59 -3.18 -10.03
C ASP A 46 -14.25 -4.63 -10.42
N ARG A 47 -13.21 -4.81 -11.24
CA ARG A 47 -12.76 -6.12 -11.73
C ARG A 47 -12.40 -7.08 -10.60
N PHE A 48 -11.76 -6.58 -9.54
CA PHE A 48 -11.29 -7.39 -8.41
C PHE A 48 -12.14 -7.23 -7.15
N SER A 49 -13.28 -6.54 -7.25
CA SER A 49 -14.18 -6.25 -6.13
C SER A 49 -13.44 -5.61 -4.94
N LEU A 50 -12.54 -4.67 -5.24
CA LEU A 50 -11.76 -3.96 -4.24
C LEU A 50 -12.49 -2.72 -3.75
N VAL A 51 -12.51 -2.54 -2.44
CA VAL A 51 -12.96 -1.32 -1.78
C VAL A 51 -11.77 -0.63 -1.11
N GLN A 52 -11.74 0.70 -1.21
CA GLN A 52 -10.77 1.53 -0.52
C GLN A 52 -11.19 1.68 0.96
N ILE A 53 -10.26 1.69 1.91
CA ILE A 53 -10.58 1.70 3.35
C ILE A 53 -9.90 2.82 4.16
N ILE A 54 -9.37 3.87 3.54
CA ILE A 54 -8.73 4.99 4.25
C ILE A 54 -9.49 6.28 3.93
N GLU A 55 -10.04 6.91 4.94
CA GLU A 55 -10.75 8.19 4.79
C GLU A 55 -9.83 9.35 5.19
N GLU A 56 -9.05 9.14 6.25
CA GLU A 56 -8.30 10.18 6.93
C GLU A 56 -7.13 10.68 6.07
N PRO A 57 -6.79 11.98 6.14
CA PRO A 57 -5.66 12.53 5.40
C PRO A 57 -4.35 11.81 5.74
N THR A 58 -3.63 11.41 4.70
CA THR A 58 -2.31 10.76 4.82
C THR A 58 -1.18 11.72 4.43
N ARG A 59 -1.53 12.88 3.86
CA ARG A 59 -0.60 13.98 3.59
C ARG A 59 -1.33 15.31 3.68
N LYS A 60 -1.03 16.09 4.72
CA LYS A 60 -1.65 17.41 4.99
C LYS A 60 -3.17 17.33 5.13
N LYS A 61 -3.91 17.53 4.03
CA LYS A 61 -5.38 17.54 3.96
C LYS A 61 -5.92 16.58 2.89
N ASN A 62 -5.05 15.78 2.29
CA ASN A 62 -5.41 14.85 1.23
C ASN A 62 -5.11 13.43 1.68
N THR A 63 -5.97 12.52 1.26
CA THR A 63 -5.83 11.08 1.41
C THR A 63 -5.24 10.55 0.11
N LEU A 64 -3.93 10.33 0.09
CA LEU A 64 -3.16 9.97 -1.10
C LEU A 64 -2.66 8.54 -1.05
N ASP A 65 -2.35 8.07 0.16
CA ASP A 65 -1.94 6.72 0.45
C ASP A 65 -3.20 5.89 0.68
N LEU A 66 -3.47 4.98 -0.25
CA LEU A 66 -4.73 4.24 -0.30
C LEU A 66 -4.49 2.77 -0.04
N ILE A 67 -5.46 2.16 0.63
CA ILE A 67 -5.49 0.73 0.91
C ILE A 67 -6.78 0.18 0.32
N PHE A 68 -6.62 -0.82 -0.52
CA PHE A 68 -7.70 -1.51 -1.21
C PHE A 68 -7.74 -2.97 -0.78
N THR A 69 -8.93 -3.46 -0.47
CA THR A 69 -9.19 -4.84 -0.07
C THR A 69 -10.50 -5.33 -0.64
N ASN A 70 -10.61 -6.63 -0.90
CA ASN A 70 -11.91 -7.26 -1.17
C ASN A 70 -12.60 -7.76 0.11
N GLU A 71 -11.89 -7.78 1.24
CA GLU A 71 -12.38 -8.25 2.53
C GLU A 71 -12.05 -7.21 3.61
N VAL A 72 -13.00 -6.34 3.95
CA VAL A 72 -12.80 -5.30 4.98
C VAL A 72 -12.62 -5.93 6.36
N SER A 73 -13.31 -7.04 6.62
CA SER A 73 -13.28 -7.77 7.89
C SER A 73 -11.91 -8.32 8.28
N MET A 74 -10.94 -8.32 7.35
CA MET A 74 -9.57 -8.74 7.64
C MET A 74 -8.81 -7.74 8.52
N PHE A 75 -9.22 -6.46 8.50
CA PHE A 75 -8.60 -5.39 9.28
C PHE A 75 -9.35 -5.22 10.59
N THR A 76 -8.61 -5.22 11.70
CA THR A 76 -9.18 -5.07 13.04
C THR A 76 -9.00 -3.65 13.58
N GLU A 77 -7.98 -2.95 13.11
CA GLU A 77 -7.63 -1.60 13.56
C GLU A 77 -6.84 -0.90 12.46
N ILE A 78 -7.08 0.40 12.32
CA ILE A 78 -6.39 1.31 11.38
C ILE A 78 -6.09 2.58 12.18
N GLU A 79 -4.82 2.97 12.25
CA GLU A 79 -4.38 4.20 12.91
C GLU A 79 -3.53 5.02 11.95
N ILE A 80 -3.74 6.34 11.94
CA ILE A 80 -2.97 7.28 11.13
C ILE A 80 -2.30 8.28 12.06
N SER A 81 -0.97 8.28 12.07
CA SER A 81 -0.16 9.07 12.98
C SER A 81 0.86 9.93 12.22
N LYS A 82 1.14 11.13 12.74
CA LYS A 82 2.07 12.05 12.07
C LYS A 82 3.51 11.53 12.14
N SER A 83 4.20 11.54 11.01
CA SER A 83 5.63 11.23 10.95
C SER A 83 6.48 12.48 11.03
N ASN A 84 7.57 12.43 11.79
CA ASN A 84 8.61 13.47 11.77
C ASN A 84 9.69 13.20 10.70
N LEU A 85 9.61 12.05 10.01
CA LEU A 85 10.61 11.58 9.05
C LEU A 85 10.15 11.74 7.60
N SER A 86 8.86 11.96 7.38
CA SER A 86 8.23 12.10 6.07
C SER A 86 7.20 13.23 6.12
N ASP A 87 6.87 13.80 4.97
CA ASP A 87 5.71 14.69 4.85
C ASP A 87 4.40 13.93 4.64
N HIS A 88 4.46 12.60 4.51
CA HIS A 88 3.34 11.68 4.64
C HIS A 88 3.21 11.17 6.09
N ASP A 89 1.97 10.98 6.52
CA ASP A 89 1.60 10.38 7.80
C ASP A 89 1.76 8.85 7.73
N LEU A 90 2.11 8.24 8.86
CA LEU A 90 2.27 6.80 9.01
C LEU A 90 0.89 6.14 9.12
N ILE A 91 0.66 5.09 8.33
CA ILE A 91 -0.54 4.25 8.43
C ILE A 91 -0.15 2.93 9.10
N GLU A 92 -0.75 2.64 10.24
CA GLU A 92 -0.61 1.39 10.97
C GLU A 92 -1.91 0.57 10.87
N LEU A 93 -1.77 -0.73 10.63
CA LEU A 93 -2.89 -1.63 10.35
C LEU A 93 -2.70 -2.92 11.12
N SER A 94 -3.75 -3.35 11.82
CA SER A 94 -3.81 -4.67 12.42
C SER A 94 -4.73 -5.57 11.60
N THR A 95 -4.33 -6.82 11.38
CA THR A 95 -5.13 -7.80 10.64
C THR A 95 -5.35 -9.08 11.44
N ASN A 96 -6.45 -9.77 11.16
CA ASN A 96 -6.77 -11.07 11.76
C ASN A 96 -6.27 -12.26 10.91
N ILE A 97 -5.37 -12.01 9.94
CA ILE A 97 -4.86 -13.04 9.04
C ILE A 97 -3.99 -14.03 9.83
N LYS A 98 -4.45 -15.27 9.91
CA LYS A 98 -3.68 -16.37 10.47
C LYS A 98 -2.73 -16.90 9.42
N THR A 99 -1.44 -16.67 9.60
CA THR A 99 -0.43 -17.36 8.78
C THR A 99 -0.26 -18.78 9.31
N ASN A 100 -0.58 -19.79 8.49
CA ASN A 100 -0.23 -21.18 8.78
C ASN A 100 1.29 -21.35 8.64
N ARG A 101 2.06 -20.90 9.63
CA ARG A 101 3.53 -21.03 9.69
C ARG A 101 4.03 -22.49 9.71
N HIS A 102 3.15 -23.49 9.66
CA HIS A 102 3.49 -24.91 9.69
C HIS A 102 3.56 -25.63 8.33
N GLN A 103 3.27 -24.99 7.20
CA GLN A 103 3.36 -25.66 5.88
C GLN A 103 4.50 -25.19 4.96
N THR A 104 5.23 -24.13 5.32
CA THR A 104 6.28 -23.55 4.44
C THR A 104 7.70 -24.09 4.67
N LYS A 105 7.93 -25.06 5.56
CA LYS A 105 9.28 -25.66 5.69
C LYS A 105 9.59 -26.76 4.68
N GLU A 106 8.59 -27.31 3.98
CA GLU A 106 8.84 -28.44 3.05
C GLU A 106 8.92 -28.08 1.57
N ASN A 107 8.40 -26.92 1.13
CA ASN A 107 8.39 -26.56 -0.30
C ASN A 107 9.44 -25.54 -0.75
N VAL A 108 10.25 -24.96 0.17
CA VAL A 108 11.30 -23.99 -0.20
C VAL A 108 12.49 -24.63 -0.92
N LYS A 109 12.60 -25.97 -0.96
CA LYS A 109 13.72 -26.65 -1.64
C LYS A 109 13.58 -26.75 -3.17
N LYS A 110 12.51 -26.26 -3.80
CA LYS A 110 12.28 -26.45 -5.25
C LYS A 110 12.27 -25.20 -6.12
N GLU A 111 12.46 -23.99 -5.58
CA GLU A 111 12.50 -22.74 -6.37
C GLU A 111 13.88 -22.05 -6.37
N ALA A 112 14.95 -22.78 -6.09
CA ALA A 112 16.32 -22.25 -6.04
C ALA A 112 16.94 -21.89 -7.41
N GLU A 113 16.14 -21.70 -8.47
CA GLU A 113 16.64 -21.41 -9.83
C GLU A 113 16.15 -20.08 -10.43
N LYS A 114 15.45 -19.24 -9.66
CA LYS A 114 15.17 -17.86 -10.10
C LYS A 114 16.08 -16.89 -9.36
N GLU A 115 16.72 -16.00 -10.12
CA GLU A 115 17.48 -14.89 -9.55
C GLU A 115 16.60 -14.16 -8.53
N PRO A 116 17.12 -13.89 -7.31
CA PRO A 116 16.35 -13.22 -6.29
C PRO A 116 15.94 -11.83 -6.81
N SER A 117 14.63 -11.59 -6.86
CA SER A 117 14.11 -10.25 -7.15
C SER A 117 14.62 -9.27 -6.08
N PHE A 118 14.78 -8.00 -6.42
CA PHE A 118 15.33 -6.97 -5.52
C PHE A 118 14.67 -6.94 -4.12
N TRP A 119 13.38 -7.28 -4.06
CA TRP A 119 12.57 -7.34 -2.84
C TRP A 119 12.88 -8.51 -1.90
N GLN A 120 13.60 -9.53 -2.39
CA GLN A 120 14.00 -10.72 -1.62
C GLN A 120 15.38 -10.56 -0.97
N LEU A 121 16.05 -9.43 -1.20
CA LEU A 121 17.34 -9.12 -0.59
C LEU A 121 17.10 -8.47 0.78
N ASN A 122 17.50 -9.16 1.84
CA ASN A 122 17.52 -8.59 3.19
C ASN A 122 18.80 -7.78 3.39
N PHE A 123 18.78 -6.52 2.98
CA PHE A 123 19.92 -5.60 3.13
C PHE A 123 20.33 -5.45 4.60
N HIS A 124 19.42 -5.61 5.56
CA HIS A 124 19.72 -5.48 6.99
C HIS A 124 20.15 -6.80 7.65
N ASN A 125 20.47 -7.84 6.87
CA ASN A 125 21.04 -9.06 7.44
C ASN A 125 22.47 -8.78 7.96
N GLU A 126 22.75 -9.21 9.20
CA GLU A 126 24.03 -9.01 9.89
C GLU A 126 25.22 -9.63 9.14
N ASP A 127 24.97 -10.63 8.30
CA ASP A 127 25.99 -11.29 7.48
C ASP A 127 26.33 -10.51 6.19
N VAL A 128 25.64 -9.41 5.89
CA VAL A 128 25.91 -8.59 4.69
C VAL A 128 27.17 -7.77 4.90
N ASN A 129 28.20 -8.08 4.10
CA ASN A 129 29.48 -7.38 4.14
C ASN A 129 29.40 -6.03 3.40
N TRP A 130 28.84 -5.04 4.09
CA TRP A 130 28.68 -3.67 3.60
C TRP A 130 29.99 -2.98 3.22
N LYS A 131 31.11 -3.38 3.82
CA LYS A 131 32.43 -2.82 3.49
C LYS A 131 32.84 -3.16 2.05
N LEU A 132 32.66 -4.42 1.65
CA LEU A 132 32.99 -4.88 0.30
C LEU A 132 32.07 -4.22 -0.75
N ILE A 133 30.78 -4.10 -0.46
CA ILE A 133 29.81 -3.50 -1.39
C ILE A 133 30.15 -2.03 -1.67
N ASN A 134 30.54 -1.28 -0.63
CA ASN A 134 30.92 0.13 -0.77
C ASN A 134 32.24 0.36 -1.51
N GLU A 135 33.11 -0.65 -1.62
CA GLU A 135 34.32 -0.59 -2.44
C GLU A 135 34.04 -0.79 -3.93
N VAL A 136 33.04 -1.59 -4.28
CA VAL A 136 32.63 -1.86 -5.68
C VAL A 136 31.77 -0.73 -6.26
N LEU A 137 31.06 0.02 -5.42
CA LEU A 137 30.19 1.13 -5.83
C LEU A 137 30.92 2.49 -5.96
N LYS A 138 32.25 2.53 -5.77
CA LYS A 138 33.10 3.70 -6.04
C LYS A 138 33.66 3.66 -7.46
#